data_AF-V2XJR7-F1
#
_entry.id   AF-V2XJR7-F1
#
_cell.length_a   1.000
_cell.length_b   1.000
_cell.length_c   1.000
_cell.angle_alpha   90.00
_cell.angle_beta   90.00
_cell.angle_gamma   90.00
#
_symmetry.space_group_name_H-M   'P 1'
#
loop_
_entity.id
_entity.type
_entity.pdbx_description
1 polymer ?
#
loop_
_entity_poly.entity_id
_entity_poly.type
_entity_poly.pdbx_seq_one_letter_code
_entity_poly.pdbx_strand_id
1 'polypeptide(L)'
;MGTDYYKLLGVDKNADENEIKKAYKKMALKWHPDRNGGSEAASKKFKEISEAFEVLSDKNKRAIYDQFGEEGLKGGGPSPGAGAGAGAGGAGPGFSGFGFPGGGTSYTFTSGPGGGFSGFSGSGGGFNPTDPNKIFEQIFGGGFGGFSMGGMGGMGGSRRRGASMFQDFDDEDDAMDGSTFSFGGGGGGMPGGMPKSRPTPHSRPSSSKPAEITRPLKVSLEDLYSGTVKHLKVGRRLANGTTEDKVLDIQIHPGWKSGTKIRFARAGNEQANGEAQDLVFIVEEKSHPTFTREGNDLISRVPIPLLEALTHDGGKKVVELLDGRKLQVQIPSGVVKPGQETTIPGEGMPIRKDGSVKKKGDLVVKWDVQFPDRLTASQKEGLKKVLA
;
A
#
# COMPACT_ATOMS: atom_id res chain seq x y z
N MET A 1 19.17 6.31 -38.83
CA MET A 1 17.76 6.62 -38.56
C MET A 1 17.56 6.43 -37.07
N GLY A 2 17.35 7.51 -36.31
CA GLY A 2 17.20 7.45 -34.86
C GLY A 2 16.00 6.59 -34.46
N THR A 3 16.14 5.89 -33.34
CA THR A 3 15.09 5.02 -32.82
C THR A 3 13.93 5.86 -32.29
N ASP A 4 12.71 5.62 -32.77
CA ASP A 4 11.52 6.31 -32.29
C ASP A 4 11.01 5.65 -30.99
N TYR A 5 11.33 6.25 -29.85
CA TYR A 5 11.02 5.72 -28.52
C TYR A 5 9.51 5.60 -28.26
N TYR A 6 8.71 6.46 -28.89
CA TYR A 6 7.24 6.39 -28.81
C TYR A 6 6.71 5.15 -29.53
N LYS A 7 7.20 4.90 -30.75
CA LYS A 7 6.85 3.69 -31.51
C LYS A 7 7.35 2.41 -30.83
N LEU A 8 8.49 2.48 -30.14
CA LEU A 8 9.07 1.33 -29.46
C LEU A 8 8.28 0.91 -28.21
N LEU A 9 7.73 1.88 -27.47
CA LEU A 9 6.80 1.64 -26.37
C LEU A 9 5.35 1.41 -26.84
N GLY A 10 5.03 1.77 -28.09
CA GLY A 10 3.69 1.65 -28.67
C GLY A 10 2.71 2.69 -28.11
N VAL A 11 3.20 3.91 -27.87
CA VAL A 11 2.44 5.04 -27.32
C VAL A 11 2.48 6.23 -28.28
N ASP A 12 1.50 7.13 -28.16
CA ASP A 12 1.45 8.36 -28.95
C ASP A 12 2.53 9.37 -28.48
N LYS A 13 2.95 10.28 -29.36
CA LYS A 13 3.93 11.34 -29.01
C LYS A 13 3.39 12.27 -27.90
N ASN A 14 2.06 12.42 -27.82
CA ASN A 14 1.37 13.20 -26.79
C ASN A 14 1.00 12.39 -25.54
N ALA A 15 1.44 11.12 -25.44
CA ALA A 15 1.07 10.25 -24.33
C ALA A 15 1.49 10.84 -22.97
N ASP A 16 0.64 10.65 -21.97
CA ASP A 16 0.89 11.10 -20.61
C ASP A 16 1.95 10.21 -19.91
N GLU A 17 2.51 10.67 -18.79
CA GLU A 17 3.55 9.94 -18.06
C GLU A 17 3.03 8.57 -17.55
N ASN A 18 1.73 8.47 -17.28
CA ASN A 18 1.11 7.24 -16.77
C ASN A 18 0.92 6.20 -17.88
N GLU A 19 0.61 6.62 -19.09
CA GLU A 19 0.51 5.82 -20.30
C GLU A 19 1.88 5.27 -20.70
N ILE A 20 2.92 6.10 -20.62
CA ILE A 20 4.31 5.68 -20.84
C ILE A 20 4.73 4.61 -19.81
N LYS A 21 4.41 4.81 -18.53
CA LYS A 21 4.65 3.80 -17.46
C LYS A 21 3.89 2.50 -17.68
N LYS A 22 2.60 2.58 -18.07
CA LYS A 22 1.76 1.40 -18.36
C LYS A 22 2.28 0.62 -19.57
N ALA A 23 2.66 1.32 -20.63
CA ALA A 23 3.21 0.72 -21.84
C ALA A 23 4.56 0.04 -21.59
N TYR A 24 5.46 0.69 -20.85
CA TYR A 24 6.71 0.09 -20.39
C TYR A 24 6.45 -1.18 -19.59
N LYS A 25 5.53 -1.15 -18.60
CA LYS A 25 5.18 -2.32 -17.79
C LYS A 25 4.75 -3.52 -18.66
N LYS A 26 3.93 -3.27 -19.68
CA LYS A 26 3.42 -4.28 -20.61
C LYS A 26 4.54 -4.86 -21.49
N MET A 27 5.41 -4.01 -22.02
CA MET A 27 6.49 -4.41 -22.92
C MET A 27 7.65 -5.08 -22.18
N ALA A 28 8.01 -4.60 -20.98
CA ALA A 28 9.01 -5.20 -20.11
C ALA A 28 8.62 -6.63 -19.70
N LEU A 29 7.35 -6.86 -19.32
CA LEU A 29 6.84 -8.20 -19.03
C LEU A 29 6.82 -9.11 -20.28
N LYS A 30 6.58 -8.53 -21.47
CA LYS A 30 6.55 -9.27 -22.73
C LYS A 30 7.94 -9.73 -23.15
N TRP A 31 8.96 -8.90 -22.95
CA TRP A 31 10.32 -9.14 -23.43
C TRP A 31 11.31 -9.57 -22.33
N HIS A 32 10.83 -9.81 -21.09
CA HIS A 32 11.68 -10.24 -19.98
C HIS A 32 12.45 -11.55 -20.30
N PRO A 33 13.74 -11.66 -19.94
CA PRO A 33 14.57 -12.84 -20.22
C PRO A 33 13.99 -14.15 -19.68
N ASP A 34 13.39 -14.10 -18.49
CA ASP A 34 12.76 -15.25 -17.81
C ASP A 34 11.56 -15.82 -18.59
N ARG A 35 10.83 -14.97 -19.33
CA ARG A 35 9.63 -15.37 -20.08
C ARG A 35 9.92 -15.80 -21.52
N ASN A 36 11.09 -15.44 -22.04
CA ASN A 36 11.52 -15.72 -23.42
C ASN A 36 12.80 -16.56 -23.49
N GLY A 37 13.12 -17.30 -22.42
CA GLY A 37 14.21 -18.26 -22.39
C GLY A 37 15.59 -17.68 -22.73
N GLY A 38 15.83 -16.40 -22.45
CA GLY A 38 17.12 -15.76 -22.69
C GLY A 38 17.50 -15.52 -24.16
N SER A 39 16.55 -15.49 -25.10
CA SER A 39 16.84 -15.15 -26.51
C SER A 39 17.53 -13.78 -26.64
N GLU A 40 18.63 -13.71 -27.41
CA GLU A 40 19.36 -12.46 -27.67
C GLU A 40 18.47 -11.35 -28.26
N ALA A 41 17.48 -11.73 -29.09
CA ALA A 41 16.52 -10.80 -29.65
C ALA A 41 15.61 -10.17 -28.59
N ALA A 42 15.22 -10.95 -27.57
CA ALA A 42 14.41 -10.47 -26.45
C ALA A 42 15.22 -9.57 -25.51
N SER A 43 16.48 -9.92 -25.25
CA SER A 43 17.40 -9.10 -24.46
C SER A 43 17.67 -7.75 -25.13
N LYS A 44 17.90 -7.74 -26.45
CA LYS A 44 18.08 -6.50 -27.21
C LYS A 44 16.83 -5.63 -27.19
N LYS A 45 15.65 -6.22 -27.39
CA LYS A 45 14.37 -5.51 -27.30
C LYS A 45 14.11 -4.96 -25.90
N PHE A 46 14.43 -5.73 -24.85
CA PHE A 46 14.30 -5.30 -23.47
C PHE A 46 15.19 -4.10 -23.17
N LYS A 47 16.45 -4.12 -23.63
CA LYS A 47 17.38 -2.99 -23.51
C LYS A 47 16.86 -1.73 -24.21
N GLU A 48 16.37 -1.86 -25.45
CA GLU A 48 15.77 -0.75 -26.20
C GLU A 48 14.53 -0.18 -25.48
N ILE A 49 13.70 -1.04 -24.88
CA ILE A 49 12.49 -0.65 -24.13
C ILE A 49 12.84 0.11 -22.84
N SER A 50 13.87 -0.33 -22.13
CA SER A 50 14.35 0.36 -20.92
C SER A 50 14.99 1.70 -21.22
N GLU A 51 15.76 1.82 -22.31
CA GLU A 51 16.33 3.09 -22.76
C GLU A 51 15.22 4.09 -23.15
N ALA A 52 14.23 3.64 -23.90
CA ALA A 52 13.06 4.45 -24.26
C ALA A 52 12.32 4.97 -23.02
N PHE A 53 12.15 4.14 -21.99
CA PHE A 53 11.49 4.55 -20.76
C PHE A 53 12.33 5.53 -19.94
N GLU A 54 13.65 5.36 -19.86
CA GLU A 54 14.53 6.28 -19.12
C GLU A 54 14.51 7.70 -19.72
N VAL A 55 14.40 7.80 -21.04
CA VAL A 55 14.32 9.08 -21.75
C VAL A 55 12.92 9.70 -21.65
N LEU A 56 11.86 8.90 -21.84
CA LEU A 56 10.49 9.41 -21.90
C LEU A 56 9.83 9.62 -20.53
N SER A 57 10.36 9.00 -19.46
CA SER A 57 9.84 9.17 -18.09
C SER A 57 10.30 10.46 -17.41
N ASP A 58 11.46 11.01 -17.80
CA ASP A 58 11.98 12.27 -17.26
C ASP A 58 11.56 13.44 -18.16
N LYS A 59 10.88 14.44 -17.57
CA LYS A 59 10.37 15.61 -18.29
C LYS A 59 11.47 16.40 -19.01
N ASN A 60 12.68 16.47 -18.45
CA ASN A 60 13.81 17.18 -19.04
C ASN A 60 14.42 16.36 -20.18
N LYS A 61 14.60 15.04 -20.02
CA LYS A 61 15.13 14.16 -21.08
C LYS A 61 14.16 14.02 -22.24
N ARG A 62 12.84 13.97 -21.96
CA ARG A 62 11.78 13.97 -22.98
C ARG A 62 11.80 15.23 -23.82
N ALA A 63 11.95 16.41 -23.18
CA ALA A 63 12.04 17.68 -23.91
C ALA A 63 13.25 17.74 -24.85
N ILE A 64 14.42 17.26 -24.39
CA ILE A 64 15.64 17.18 -25.21
C ILE A 64 15.46 16.20 -26.37
N TYR A 65 14.85 15.04 -26.12
CA TYR A 65 14.56 14.05 -27.16
C TYR A 65 13.55 14.56 -28.20
N ASP A 66 12.51 15.28 -27.76
CA ASP A 66 11.49 15.84 -28.65
C ASP A 66 12.04 16.95 -29.57
N GLN A 67 13.10 17.64 -29.13
CA GLN A 67 13.74 18.73 -29.87
C GLN A 67 14.92 18.28 -30.74
N PHE A 68 15.75 17.35 -30.26
CA PHE A 68 17.04 16.99 -30.86
C PHE A 68 17.19 15.48 -31.18
N GLY A 69 16.18 14.66 -30.87
CA GLY A 69 16.22 13.22 -31.09
C GLY A 69 17.27 12.50 -30.23
N GLU A 70 17.60 11.26 -30.63
CA GLU A 70 18.58 10.41 -29.92
C GLU A 70 20.00 11.02 -29.89
N GLU A 71 20.34 11.85 -30.87
CA GLU A 71 21.66 12.49 -30.99
C GLU A 71 21.88 13.58 -29.92
N GLY A 72 20.81 14.27 -29.48
CA GLY A 72 20.87 15.25 -28.38
C GLY A 72 21.08 14.64 -26.99
N LEU A 73 20.85 13.33 -26.83
CA LEU A 73 21.13 12.59 -25.58
C LEU A 73 22.56 12.02 -25.55
N LYS A 74 23.13 11.72 -26.72
CA LYS A 74 24.50 11.17 -26.87
C LYS A 74 25.57 12.25 -27.01
N GLY A 75 25.24 13.40 -27.60
CA GLY A 75 26.09 14.59 -27.60
C GLY A 75 25.92 15.33 -26.28
N GLY A 76 26.94 15.29 -25.41
CA GLY A 76 26.90 15.94 -24.09
C GLY A 76 26.35 17.36 -24.17
N GLY A 77 25.14 17.57 -23.63
CA GLY A 77 24.51 18.87 -23.57
C GLY A 77 25.35 19.88 -22.78
N PRO A 78 25.18 21.19 -23.01
CA PRO A 78 26.02 22.22 -22.44
C PRO A 78 25.92 22.19 -20.91
N SER A 79 27.02 21.83 -20.27
CA SER A 79 27.19 21.89 -18.82
C SER A 79 27.39 23.36 -18.40
N PRO A 80 26.51 23.96 -17.59
CA PRO A 80 26.74 25.30 -17.05
C PRO A 80 27.67 25.18 -15.85
N GLY A 81 28.89 25.73 -15.97
CA GLY A 81 29.76 25.97 -14.81
C GLY A 81 31.12 25.27 -14.83
N ALA A 82 31.94 25.55 -15.84
CA ALA A 82 33.39 25.49 -15.70
C ALA A 82 33.95 26.88 -16.01
N GLY A 83 33.86 27.75 -15.01
CA GLY A 83 34.47 29.07 -15.04
C GLY A 83 35.99 28.97 -14.86
N ALA A 84 36.69 29.60 -15.79
CA ALA A 84 37.95 30.32 -15.59
C ALA A 84 39.20 29.52 -15.18
N GLY A 85 39.82 28.91 -16.19
CA GLY A 85 41.26 28.99 -16.38
C GLY A 85 41.54 29.66 -17.71
N ALA A 86 41.44 31.00 -17.78
CA ALA A 86 41.78 31.76 -18.98
C ALA A 86 43.05 32.58 -18.73
N GLY A 87 44.15 32.11 -19.31
CA GLY A 87 45.19 32.98 -19.84
C GLY A 87 44.92 33.22 -21.33
N ALA A 88 45.07 34.49 -21.72
CA ALA A 88 45.26 35.00 -23.09
C ALA A 88 44.08 34.97 -24.08
N GLY A 89 43.43 36.15 -24.20
CA GLY A 89 43.41 36.96 -25.42
C GLY A 89 42.70 36.46 -26.68
N GLY A 90 41.75 37.25 -27.19
CA GLY A 90 41.34 37.18 -28.60
C GLY A 90 39.92 37.63 -28.88
N ALA A 91 39.78 38.62 -29.74
CA ALA A 91 38.57 39.33 -30.15
C ALA A 91 37.59 38.50 -31.00
N GLY A 92 36.29 38.86 -30.97
CA GLY A 92 35.32 38.50 -32.03
C GLY A 92 33.90 38.24 -31.53
N PRO A 93 32.84 38.68 -32.25
CA PRO A 93 31.57 39.06 -31.65
C PRO A 93 30.55 37.92 -31.48
N GLY A 94 29.63 38.15 -30.55
CA GLY A 94 28.66 37.23 -30.00
C GLY A 94 27.71 36.54 -30.97
N PHE A 95 27.25 35.35 -30.53
CA PHE A 95 25.95 34.81 -30.89
C PHE A 95 25.04 34.97 -29.68
N SER A 96 24.38 36.12 -29.61
CA SER A 96 23.27 36.37 -28.71
C SER A 96 22.00 35.75 -29.27
N GLY A 97 21.30 34.96 -28.46
CA GLY A 97 19.84 34.82 -28.58
C GLY A 97 19.33 33.39 -28.69
N PHE A 98 18.88 32.84 -27.56
CA PHE A 98 17.59 32.15 -27.51
C PHE A 98 16.94 32.50 -26.17
N GLY A 99 16.21 33.62 -26.18
CA GLY A 99 15.33 34.03 -25.10
C GLY A 99 13.99 33.34 -25.24
N PHE A 100 13.52 32.68 -24.17
CA PHE A 100 12.11 32.35 -24.00
C PHE A 100 11.39 33.55 -23.38
N PRO A 101 10.24 33.99 -23.91
CA PRO A 101 9.47 35.08 -23.33
C PRO A 101 8.54 34.54 -22.24
N GLY A 102 8.75 34.98 -21.01
CA GLY A 102 7.70 35.06 -20.00
C GLY A 102 7.88 34.19 -18.74
N GLY A 103 8.15 34.87 -17.61
CA GLY A 103 7.73 34.44 -16.27
C GLY A 103 8.78 33.65 -15.48
N GLY A 104 9.42 34.33 -14.52
CA GLY A 104 10.59 33.84 -13.80
C GLY A 104 10.39 32.63 -12.88
N THR A 105 11.45 31.83 -12.77
CA THR A 105 11.93 31.29 -11.49
C THR A 105 13.40 30.92 -11.66
N SER A 106 14.27 31.56 -10.89
CA SER A 106 15.69 31.21 -10.78
C SER A 106 15.84 29.91 -9.99
N TYR A 107 16.53 28.91 -10.53
CA TYR A 107 16.97 27.75 -9.73
C TYR A 107 18.43 27.93 -9.35
N THR A 108 18.66 28.04 -8.04
CA THR A 108 19.97 28.15 -7.41
C THR A 108 20.49 26.74 -7.11
N PHE A 109 21.69 26.39 -7.57
CA PHE A 109 22.41 25.20 -7.12
C PHE A 109 23.23 25.57 -5.87
N THR A 110 22.75 25.21 -4.68
CA THR A 110 23.54 25.34 -3.44
C THR A 110 24.54 24.19 -3.37
N SER A 111 25.82 24.51 -3.59
CA SER A 111 26.96 23.75 -3.10
C SER A 111 27.27 24.24 -1.66
N GLY A 112 26.84 23.46 -0.66
CA GLY A 112 27.24 23.64 0.74
C GLY A 112 28.36 22.66 1.12
N PRO A 113 29.38 23.07 1.90
CA PRO A 113 30.57 22.28 2.15
C PRO A 113 30.36 21.30 3.32
N GLY A 114 30.49 20.01 3.05
CA GLY A 114 30.61 18.97 4.09
C GLY A 114 29.71 17.77 3.87
N GLY A 115 30.30 16.65 3.46
CA GLY A 115 29.65 15.34 3.39
C GLY A 115 29.92 14.63 2.07
N GLY A 116 31.02 13.89 2.03
CA GLY A 116 31.54 13.24 0.83
C GLY A 116 30.57 12.23 0.21
N PHE A 117 30.30 12.41 -1.08
CA PHE A 117 29.81 11.35 -1.95
C PHE A 117 31.00 10.84 -2.76
N SER A 118 31.62 9.78 -2.26
CA SER A 118 32.61 9.00 -3.00
C SER A 118 31.94 8.39 -4.22
N GLY A 119 32.44 8.68 -5.42
CA GLY A 119 32.08 7.91 -6.61
C GLY A 119 32.19 8.58 -7.98
N PHE A 120 32.54 9.86 -8.09
CA PHE A 120 32.70 10.49 -9.41
C PHE A 120 34.05 11.19 -9.58
N SER A 121 35.10 10.41 -9.81
CA SER A 121 36.30 10.90 -10.48
C SER A 121 36.99 9.75 -11.22
N GLY A 122 37.00 9.81 -12.55
CA GLY A 122 37.93 9.00 -13.33
C GLY A 122 37.47 8.66 -14.74
N SER A 123 37.71 9.59 -15.66
CA SER A 123 38.04 9.33 -17.07
C SER A 123 36.93 8.81 -18.01
N GLY A 124 36.55 9.67 -18.97
CA GLY A 124 36.00 9.32 -20.29
C GLY A 124 34.85 8.31 -20.35
N GLY A 125 33.61 8.76 -20.48
CA GLY A 125 32.49 7.85 -20.72
C GLY A 125 31.24 8.60 -21.16
N GLY A 126 30.80 8.35 -22.39
CA GLY A 126 29.48 8.75 -22.88
C GLY A 126 28.35 8.14 -22.06
N PHE A 127 27.12 8.56 -22.38
CA PHE A 127 25.88 8.10 -21.78
C PHE A 127 25.88 6.57 -21.61
N ASN A 128 26.07 6.10 -20.38
CA ASN A 128 25.91 4.69 -20.04
C ASN A 128 24.50 4.53 -19.48
N PRO A 129 23.56 3.94 -20.24
CA PRO A 129 22.22 3.68 -19.74
C PRO A 129 22.30 2.78 -18.51
N THR A 130 21.55 3.14 -17.48
CA THR A 130 21.42 2.36 -16.25
C THR A 130 21.03 0.93 -16.59
N ASP A 131 21.57 -0.06 -15.87
CA ASP A 131 21.30 -1.48 -16.14
C ASP A 131 19.78 -1.74 -16.23
N PRO A 132 19.26 -2.23 -17.39
CA PRO A 132 17.83 -2.46 -17.61
C PRO A 132 17.16 -3.28 -16.51
N ASN A 133 17.91 -4.20 -15.89
CA ASN A 133 17.42 -5.04 -14.81
C ASN A 133 17.19 -4.26 -13.51
N LYS A 134 18.01 -3.24 -13.22
CA LYS A 134 17.84 -2.39 -12.03
C LYS A 134 16.64 -1.46 -12.14
N ILE A 135 16.36 -0.95 -13.35
CA ILE A 135 15.15 -0.14 -13.62
C ILE A 135 13.90 -1.01 -13.45
N PHE A 136 13.95 -2.26 -13.94
CA PHE A 136 12.88 -3.23 -13.73
C PHE A 136 12.71 -3.58 -12.24
N GLU A 137 13.79 -3.86 -11.51
CA GLU A 137 13.74 -4.12 -10.06
C GLU A 137 13.25 -2.91 -9.25
N GLN A 138 13.55 -1.69 -9.66
CA GLN A 138 13.02 -0.49 -9.01
C GLN A 138 11.50 -0.33 -9.21
N ILE A 139 10.97 -0.82 -10.34
CA ILE A 139 9.54 -0.71 -10.70
C ILE A 139 8.74 -1.96 -10.30
N PHE A 140 9.37 -3.14 -10.26
CA PHE A 140 8.74 -4.44 -10.01
C PHE A 140 9.29 -5.16 -8.76
N GLY A 141 10.52 -4.89 -8.34
CA GLY A 141 11.17 -5.44 -7.14
C GLY A 141 10.93 -4.61 -5.87
N GLY A 142 10.49 -3.36 -6.03
CA GLY A 142 9.96 -2.51 -4.95
C GLY A 142 8.50 -2.82 -4.63
N GLY A 143 8.24 -3.98 -4.02
CA GLY A 143 7.07 -4.25 -3.18
C GLY A 143 5.74 -3.57 -3.53
N PHE A 144 5.14 -3.93 -4.67
CA PHE A 144 3.70 -3.73 -4.91
C PHE A 144 3.05 -5.12 -4.98
N GLY A 145 2.71 -5.64 -3.80
CA GLY A 145 1.96 -6.89 -3.68
C GLY A 145 0.56 -6.76 -4.25
N GLY A 146 0.07 -7.85 -4.86
CA GLY A 146 -1.37 -8.12 -4.87
C GLY A 146 -2.06 -8.31 -6.22
N PHE A 147 -1.51 -9.13 -7.11
CA PHE A 147 -2.34 -9.97 -8.00
C PHE A 147 -1.73 -11.38 -8.08
N SER A 148 -1.67 -12.06 -6.92
CA SER A 148 -1.61 -13.52 -6.91
C SER A 148 -3.04 -14.01 -6.84
N MET A 149 -3.67 -14.05 -8.00
CA MET A 149 -4.84 -14.89 -8.22
C MET A 149 -4.43 -16.35 -7.95
N GLY A 150 -5.39 -17.12 -7.43
CA GLY A 150 -5.22 -18.44 -6.85
C GLY A 150 -4.53 -19.47 -7.73
N GLY A 151 -4.09 -20.52 -7.04
CA GLY A 151 -3.23 -21.55 -7.58
C GLY A 151 -3.79 -22.31 -8.79
N MET A 152 -2.87 -22.73 -9.64
CA MET A 152 -3.04 -23.92 -10.46
C MET A 152 -1.65 -24.43 -10.84
N GLY A 153 -1.05 -25.19 -9.93
CA GLY A 153 0.10 -26.03 -10.20
C GLY A 153 -0.36 -27.47 -10.31
N GLY A 154 -0.37 -28.01 -11.53
CA GLY A 154 -0.39 -29.45 -11.76
C GLY A 154 -1.51 -29.95 -12.66
N MET A 155 -1.33 -29.85 -13.98
CA MET A 155 -1.92 -30.86 -14.87
C MET A 155 -1.07 -31.02 -16.13
N GLY A 156 -0.12 -31.95 -16.04
CA GLY A 156 0.53 -32.54 -17.20
C GLY A 156 -0.09 -33.90 -17.48
N GLY A 157 -0.69 -34.04 -18.67
CA GLY A 157 -0.87 -35.31 -19.36
C GLY A 157 -2.22 -36.00 -19.21
N SER A 158 -3.09 -35.84 -20.21
CA SER A 158 -3.37 -36.93 -21.18
C SER A 158 -4.54 -36.59 -22.09
N ARG A 159 -4.35 -36.97 -23.36
CA ARG A 159 -5.28 -36.90 -24.49
C ARG A 159 -6.65 -37.51 -24.16
N ARG A 160 -7.74 -36.86 -24.60
CA ARG A 160 -8.80 -37.46 -25.44
C ARG A 160 -9.94 -36.46 -25.73
N ARG A 161 -10.16 -36.24 -27.04
CA ARG A 161 -11.45 -36.32 -27.77
C ARG A 161 -12.54 -35.26 -27.49
N GLY A 162 -12.73 -34.38 -28.47
CA GLY A 162 -14.02 -34.25 -29.17
C GLY A 162 -15.03 -33.19 -28.72
N ALA A 163 -15.27 -32.24 -29.62
CA ALA A 163 -16.56 -31.64 -30.01
C ALA A 163 -17.39 -30.79 -29.01
N SER A 164 -17.56 -29.52 -29.41
CA SER A 164 -18.78 -28.67 -29.37
C SER A 164 -19.93 -29.00 -28.42
N MET A 165 -20.33 -28.02 -27.60
CA MET A 165 -21.61 -27.29 -27.78
C MET A 165 -21.77 -26.16 -26.76
N PHE A 166 -22.42 -25.10 -27.22
CA PHE A 166 -23.06 -24.05 -26.45
C PHE A 166 -24.17 -24.63 -25.55
N GLN A 167 -24.51 -23.93 -24.47
CA GLN A 167 -25.86 -23.42 -24.17
C GLN A 167 -26.20 -23.42 -22.66
N ASP A 168 -26.58 -22.23 -22.17
CA ASP A 168 -27.51 -21.84 -21.10
C ASP A 168 -27.76 -22.80 -19.92
N PHE A 169 -27.61 -22.28 -18.68
CA PHE A 169 -28.76 -22.00 -17.81
C PHE A 169 -28.37 -21.18 -16.58
N ASP A 170 -29.25 -20.25 -16.23
CA ASP A 170 -29.33 -19.40 -15.05
C ASP A 170 -29.49 -20.17 -13.71
N ASP A 171 -29.47 -19.36 -12.63
CA ASP A 171 -30.24 -19.48 -11.39
C ASP A 171 -29.61 -20.03 -10.09
N GLU A 172 -29.56 -19.09 -9.13
CA GLU A 172 -30.16 -19.09 -7.78
C GLU A 172 -29.78 -20.17 -6.73
N ASP A 173 -29.17 -19.62 -5.66
CA ASP A 173 -29.50 -19.79 -4.25
C ASP A 173 -29.36 -21.12 -3.47
N ASP A 174 -29.12 -20.86 -2.18
CA ASP A 174 -29.31 -21.67 -0.97
C ASP A 174 -28.27 -22.76 -0.58
N ALA A 175 -27.45 -22.35 0.39
CA ALA A 175 -27.45 -22.82 1.78
C ALA A 175 -27.96 -24.23 2.13
N MET A 176 -27.31 -24.78 3.19
CA MET A 176 -27.61 -25.94 4.06
C MET A 176 -26.58 -27.07 3.89
N ASP A 177 -25.69 -27.29 4.85
CA ASP A 177 -25.91 -27.91 6.17
C ASP A 177 -25.87 -29.44 6.11
N GLY A 178 -25.19 -30.01 7.10
CA GLY A 178 -25.67 -31.25 7.68
C GLY A 178 -25.13 -32.56 7.11
N SER A 179 -24.21 -33.12 7.90
CA SER A 179 -24.21 -34.54 8.28
C SER A 179 -23.57 -35.59 7.36
N THR A 180 -22.46 -36.11 7.88
CA THR A 180 -22.34 -37.50 8.33
C THR A 180 -22.82 -38.61 7.39
N PHE A 181 -21.94 -39.12 6.54
CA PHE A 181 -22.01 -40.53 6.14
C PHE A 181 -20.63 -41.19 6.23
N SER A 182 -20.45 -41.85 7.36
CA SER A 182 -19.50 -42.94 7.57
C SER A 182 -20.04 -44.18 6.85
N PHE A 183 -19.28 -44.75 5.92
CA PHE A 183 -19.48 -46.13 5.49
C PHE A 183 -18.15 -46.87 5.58
N GLY A 184 -18.05 -47.70 6.60
CA GLY A 184 -16.98 -48.68 6.76
C GLY A 184 -17.30 -49.98 6.03
N GLY A 185 -16.24 -50.77 5.85
CA GLY A 185 -16.27 -52.15 5.35
C GLY A 185 -15.70 -52.22 3.93
N GLY A 186 -14.70 -53.04 3.60
CA GLY A 186 -13.98 -54.06 4.35
C GLY A 186 -13.21 -54.93 3.33
N GLY A 187 -12.07 -55.49 3.78
CA GLY A 187 -11.52 -56.74 3.25
C GLY A 187 -10.63 -56.69 2.00
N GLY A 188 -9.46 -57.32 2.09
CA GLY A 188 -8.74 -57.87 0.93
C GLY A 188 -7.26 -57.49 0.87
N GLY A 189 -6.39 -58.33 1.45
CA GLY A 189 -4.94 -58.13 1.42
C GLY A 189 -4.27 -58.60 0.12
N MET A 190 -3.04 -58.12 -0.09
CA MET A 190 -1.89 -58.94 -0.51
C MET A 190 -0.58 -58.16 -0.29
N PRO A 191 0.51 -58.80 0.17
CA PRO A 191 1.76 -58.14 0.56
C PRO A 191 2.85 -58.24 -0.53
N GLY A 192 3.68 -57.19 -0.64
CA GLY A 192 5.02 -57.29 -1.25
C GLY A 192 5.34 -56.25 -2.31
N GLY A 193 6.42 -55.47 -2.09
CA GLY A 193 7.15 -54.80 -3.17
C GLY A 193 7.75 -53.42 -2.87
N MET A 194 9.07 -53.41 -2.59
CA MET A 194 10.05 -52.31 -2.70
C MET A 194 9.99 -51.09 -1.74
N PRO A 195 11.11 -50.79 -1.04
CA PRO A 195 11.29 -49.50 -0.38
C PRO A 195 11.72 -48.47 -1.45
N LYS A 196 10.80 -47.58 -1.85
CA LYS A 196 11.19 -46.36 -2.56
C LYS A 196 11.81 -45.39 -1.56
N SER A 197 13.14 -45.33 -1.58
CA SER A 197 13.94 -44.27 -0.98
C SER A 197 13.43 -42.91 -1.47
N ARG A 198 12.63 -42.23 -0.63
CA ARG A 198 12.29 -40.82 -0.80
C ARG A 198 13.59 -40.02 -0.64
N PRO A 199 13.99 -39.18 -1.60
CA PRO A 199 14.98 -38.17 -1.33
C PRO A 199 14.38 -37.22 -0.30
N THR A 200 15.01 -37.10 0.86
CA THR A 200 14.75 -36.03 1.81
C THR A 200 14.90 -34.70 1.08
N PRO A 201 13.88 -33.81 1.11
CA PRO A 201 14.08 -32.46 0.62
C PRO A 201 15.16 -31.84 1.50
N HIS A 202 16.31 -31.54 0.91
CA HIS A 202 17.31 -30.71 1.56
C HIS A 202 16.65 -29.36 1.84
N SER A 203 16.21 -29.18 3.08
CA SER A 203 15.88 -27.88 3.64
C SER A 203 17.10 -27.00 3.44
N ARG A 204 17.05 -26.13 2.43
CA ARG A 204 17.98 -25.00 2.29
C ARG A 204 18.04 -24.30 3.65
N PRO A 205 19.24 -24.06 4.21
CA PRO A 205 19.34 -23.32 5.45
C PRO A 205 18.69 -21.96 5.19
N SER A 206 17.61 -21.68 5.92
CA SER A 206 17.00 -20.36 5.90
C SER A 206 18.10 -19.38 6.28
N SER A 207 18.44 -18.46 5.38
CA SER A 207 19.21 -17.27 5.72
C SER A 207 18.66 -16.74 7.04
N SER A 208 19.48 -16.75 8.09
CA SER A 208 19.08 -16.36 9.44
C SER A 208 18.52 -14.95 9.37
N LYS A 209 17.19 -14.81 9.40
CA LYS A 209 16.56 -13.50 9.41
C LYS A 209 17.14 -12.75 10.62
N PRO A 210 17.58 -11.50 10.46
CA PRO A 210 18.10 -10.72 11.58
C PRO A 210 17.05 -10.70 12.70
N ALA A 211 17.51 -10.80 13.94
CA ALA A 211 16.61 -10.84 15.09
C ALA A 211 15.73 -9.57 15.11
N GLU A 212 14.43 -9.76 15.34
CA GLU A 212 13.42 -8.70 15.30
C GLU A 212 12.99 -8.33 16.71
N ILE A 213 13.03 -7.04 17.04
CA ILE A 213 12.44 -6.49 18.26
C ILE A 213 11.08 -5.89 17.92
N THR A 214 10.05 -6.33 18.64
CA THR A 214 8.68 -5.86 18.44
C THR A 214 8.28 -4.88 19.55
N ARG A 215 7.63 -3.77 19.19
CA ARG A 215 7.09 -2.79 20.15
C ARG A 215 5.64 -2.42 19.80
N PRO A 216 4.74 -2.29 20.79
CA PRO A 216 3.39 -1.81 20.53
C PRO A 216 3.39 -0.32 20.21
N LEU A 217 2.62 0.08 19.20
CA LEU A 217 2.35 1.47 18.83
C LEU A 217 0.89 1.79 19.17
N LYS A 218 0.68 2.48 20.30
CA LYS A 218 -0.66 2.86 20.74
C LYS A 218 -1.21 4.03 19.92
N VAL A 219 -2.27 3.79 19.16
CA VAL A 219 -2.91 4.77 18.26
C VAL A 219 -4.37 4.96 18.66
N SER A 220 -4.85 6.20 18.67
CA SER A 220 -6.25 6.48 18.97
C SER A 220 -7.14 6.26 17.75
N LEU A 221 -8.46 6.21 17.95
CA LEU A 221 -9.40 6.03 16.84
C LEU A 221 -9.41 7.21 15.88
N GLU A 222 -9.24 8.43 16.37
CA GLU A 222 -9.18 9.67 15.57
C GLU A 222 -7.95 9.68 14.65
N ASP A 223 -6.80 9.27 15.17
CA ASP A 223 -5.55 9.09 14.41
C ASP A 223 -5.73 8.01 13.33
N LEU A 224 -6.42 6.90 13.65
CA LEU A 224 -6.72 5.83 12.69
C LEU A 224 -7.82 6.23 11.69
N TYR A 225 -8.66 7.22 12.02
CA TYR A 225 -9.71 7.73 11.16
C TYR A 225 -9.19 8.75 10.16
N SER A 226 -8.42 9.72 10.62
CA SER A 226 -7.93 10.85 9.79
C SER A 226 -6.55 10.60 9.19
N GLY A 227 -5.75 9.70 9.80
CA GLY A 227 -4.34 9.54 9.47
C GLY A 227 -3.49 10.63 10.12
N THR A 228 -2.27 10.28 10.52
CA THR A 228 -1.35 11.22 11.18
C THR A 228 0.09 10.77 11.02
N VAL A 229 1.06 11.62 11.34
CA VAL A 229 2.47 11.23 11.47
C VAL A 229 2.84 11.22 12.93
N LYS A 230 3.33 10.07 13.42
CA LYS A 230 3.87 9.97 14.79
C LYS A 230 5.39 9.98 14.76
N HIS A 231 5.97 10.94 15.44
CA HIS A 231 7.40 11.01 15.71
C HIS A 231 7.71 10.25 16.99
N LEU A 232 8.49 9.19 16.90
CA LEU A 232 8.83 8.34 18.04
C LEU A 232 10.33 8.34 18.27
N LYS A 233 10.72 8.67 19.50
CA LYS A 233 12.10 8.56 19.96
C LYS A 233 12.36 7.13 20.42
N VAL A 234 13.31 6.46 19.77
CA VAL A 234 13.69 5.07 20.04
C VAL A 234 15.14 5.03 20.48
N GLY A 235 15.38 4.53 21.70
CA GLY A 235 16.72 4.17 22.15
C GLY A 235 17.22 2.90 21.47
N ARG A 236 18.40 2.98 20.86
CA ARG A 236 19.19 1.90 20.25
C ARG A 236 20.41 1.63 21.12
N ARG A 237 20.53 0.42 21.65
CA ARG A 237 21.74 -0.01 22.37
C ARG A 237 22.81 -0.47 21.38
N LEU A 238 24.01 0.10 21.48
CA LEU A 238 25.18 -0.26 20.68
C LEU A 238 26.00 -1.37 21.35
N ALA A 239 26.86 -2.04 20.55
CA ALA A 239 27.70 -3.14 21.04
C ALA A 239 28.72 -2.71 22.12
N ASN A 240 29.12 -1.43 22.11
CA ASN A 240 29.99 -0.82 23.14
C ASN A 240 29.27 -0.54 24.48
N GLY A 241 27.97 -0.83 24.57
CA GLY A 241 27.14 -0.61 25.76
C GLY A 241 26.49 0.78 25.85
N THR A 242 26.79 1.73 24.95
CA THR A 242 26.13 3.03 24.92
C THR A 242 24.73 2.93 24.31
N THR A 243 23.84 3.86 24.68
CA THR A 243 22.51 3.96 24.08
C THR A 243 22.43 5.26 23.29
N GLU A 244 22.02 5.16 22.02
CA GLU A 244 21.78 6.28 21.14
C GLU A 244 20.29 6.44 20.87
N ASP A 245 19.81 7.67 20.90
CA ASP A 245 18.42 7.94 20.57
C ASP A 245 18.25 8.27 19.09
N LYS A 246 17.31 7.59 18.43
CA LYS A 246 16.92 7.85 17.04
C LYS A 246 15.45 8.21 16.97
N VAL A 247 15.11 9.27 16.25
CA VAL A 247 13.71 9.63 15.96
C VAL A 247 13.28 8.88 14.70
N LEU A 248 12.13 8.21 14.79
CA LEU A 248 11.48 7.50 13.68
C LEU A 248 10.12 8.13 13.41
N ASP A 249 9.84 8.38 12.14
CA ASP A 249 8.59 8.94 11.68
C ASP A 249 7.70 7.82 11.15
N ILE A 250 6.56 7.60 11.81
CA ILE A 250 5.57 6.61 11.39
C ILE A 250 4.39 7.32 10.77
N GLN A 251 4.23 7.18 9.45
CA GLN A 251 3.03 7.61 8.74
C GLN A 251 1.90 6.63 9.03
N ILE A 252 0.96 7.04 9.89
CA ILE A 252 -0.26 6.32 10.17
C ILE A 252 -1.28 6.70 9.10
N HIS A 253 -1.82 5.67 8.46
CA HIS A 253 -2.75 5.82 7.37
C HIS A 253 -4.20 5.57 7.82
N PRO A 254 -5.18 6.34 7.29
CA PRO A 254 -6.60 6.14 7.58
C PRO A 254 -7.04 4.69 7.36
N GLY A 255 -7.82 4.13 8.30
CA GLY A 255 -8.39 2.80 8.19
C GLY A 255 -7.44 1.66 8.59
N TRP A 256 -6.20 1.94 8.98
CA TRP A 256 -5.28 0.91 9.52
C TRP A 256 -5.95 0.13 10.66
N LYS A 257 -5.75 -1.20 10.65
CA LYS A 257 -6.31 -2.11 11.64
C LYS A 257 -5.28 -2.41 12.73
N SER A 258 -5.75 -2.73 13.93
CA SER A 258 -4.90 -3.30 14.97
C SER A 258 -4.15 -4.53 14.43
N GLY A 259 -2.87 -4.67 14.80
CA GLY A 259 -1.99 -5.71 14.27
C GLY A 259 -1.18 -5.31 13.03
N THR A 260 -1.42 -4.14 12.42
CA THR A 260 -0.60 -3.63 11.30
C THR A 260 0.86 -3.50 11.74
N LYS A 261 1.79 -4.11 10.99
CA LYS A 261 3.22 -4.12 11.31
C LYS A 261 3.99 -3.08 10.49
N ILE A 262 4.76 -2.23 11.15
CA ILE A 262 5.66 -1.25 10.53
C ILE A 262 7.09 -1.64 10.86
N ARG A 263 7.89 -1.99 9.83
CA ARG A 263 9.27 -2.44 9.97
C ARG A 263 10.26 -1.32 9.66
N PHE A 264 11.19 -1.11 10.57
CA PHE A 264 12.37 -0.27 10.40
C PHE A 264 13.60 -1.17 10.40
N ALA A 265 14.15 -1.40 9.21
CA ALA A 265 15.32 -2.25 9.03
C ALA A 265 16.51 -1.69 9.81
N ARG A 266 17.22 -2.56 10.55
CA ARG A 266 18.44 -2.20 11.29
C ARG A 266 18.28 -1.04 12.30
N ALA A 267 17.06 -0.75 12.76
CA ALA A 267 16.75 0.33 13.69
C ALA A 267 16.61 -0.12 15.16
N GLY A 268 16.78 -1.41 15.43
CA GLY A 268 16.82 -2.00 16.76
C GLY A 268 18.23 -2.01 17.37
N ASN A 269 18.40 -2.79 18.44
CA ASN A 269 19.67 -2.88 19.15
C ASN A 269 20.74 -3.55 18.28
N GLU A 270 21.99 -3.14 18.46
CA GLU A 270 23.15 -3.81 17.86
C GLU A 270 23.48 -5.08 18.65
N GLN A 271 23.73 -6.15 17.92
CA GLN A 271 24.08 -7.45 18.46
C GLN A 271 25.60 -7.61 18.53
N ALA A 272 26.08 -8.60 19.28
CA ALA A 272 27.52 -8.86 19.45
C ALA A 272 28.25 -9.20 18.13
N ASN A 273 27.50 -9.59 17.08
CA ASN A 273 28.02 -9.81 15.73
C ASN A 273 28.17 -8.51 14.90
N GLY A 274 27.84 -7.34 15.45
CA GLY A 274 27.88 -6.04 14.76
C GLY A 274 26.65 -5.76 13.88
N GLU A 275 25.66 -6.64 13.85
CA GLU A 275 24.41 -6.41 13.12
C GLU A 275 23.37 -5.73 13.99
N ALA A 276 22.65 -4.76 13.42
CA ALA A 276 21.52 -4.13 14.10
C ALA A 276 20.23 -4.91 13.82
N GLN A 277 19.45 -5.12 14.89
CA GLN A 277 18.14 -5.76 14.82
C GLN A 277 17.14 -4.93 14.01
N ASP A 278 16.13 -5.59 13.47
CA ASP A 278 14.97 -4.90 12.91
C ASP A 278 14.03 -4.46 14.02
N LEU A 279 13.56 -3.22 13.97
CA LEU A 279 12.52 -2.74 14.88
C LEU A 279 11.17 -2.80 14.18
N VAL A 280 10.23 -3.54 14.76
CA VAL A 280 8.87 -3.65 14.23
C VAL A 280 7.88 -3.08 15.23
N PHE A 281 7.12 -2.09 14.78
CA PHE A 281 5.98 -1.58 15.52
C PHE A 281 4.72 -2.33 15.13
N ILE A 282 3.91 -2.72 16.12
CA ILE A 282 2.58 -3.28 15.88
C ILE A 282 1.56 -2.26 16.34
N VAL A 283 0.68 -1.83 15.44
CA VAL A 283 -0.41 -0.91 15.77
C VAL A 283 -1.33 -1.57 16.78
N GLU A 284 -1.55 -0.90 17.91
CA GLU A 284 -2.53 -1.24 18.92
C GLU A 284 -3.51 -0.09 19.07
N GLU A 285 -4.80 -0.39 18.93
CA GLU A 285 -5.86 0.59 19.11
C GLU A 285 -6.05 0.92 20.59
N LYS A 286 -6.11 2.21 20.92
CA LYS A 286 -6.46 2.68 22.26
C LYS A 286 -7.97 2.58 22.45
N SER A 287 -8.38 2.22 23.67
CA SER A 287 -9.78 2.33 24.08
C SER A 287 -10.26 3.78 23.95
N HIS A 288 -11.48 3.96 23.45
CA HIS A 288 -12.11 5.26 23.24
C HIS A 288 -13.41 5.35 24.07
N PRO A 289 -13.72 6.51 24.69
CA PRO A 289 -14.86 6.64 25.62
C PRO A 289 -16.23 6.42 24.96
N THR A 290 -16.40 6.84 23.71
CA THR A 290 -17.71 6.90 23.03
C THR A 290 -17.89 5.86 21.93
N PHE A 291 -16.79 5.29 21.45
CA PHE A 291 -16.78 4.48 20.23
C PHE A 291 -15.99 3.20 20.48
N THR A 292 -16.49 2.10 19.93
CA THR A 292 -15.78 0.82 19.87
C THR A 292 -15.75 0.41 18.41
N ARG A 293 -14.57 0.09 17.89
CA ARG A 293 -14.44 -0.35 16.49
C ARG A 293 -14.67 -1.86 16.38
N GLU A 294 -15.55 -2.25 15.46
CA GLU A 294 -15.73 -3.64 15.05
C GLU A 294 -15.47 -3.75 13.55
N GLY A 295 -14.30 -4.29 13.18
CA GLY A 295 -13.87 -4.36 11.78
C GLY A 295 -13.68 -2.98 11.15
N ASN A 296 -14.63 -2.57 10.30
CA ASN A 296 -14.66 -1.24 9.68
C ASN A 296 -15.78 -0.36 10.24
N ASP A 297 -16.62 -0.90 11.13
CA ASP A 297 -17.77 -0.20 11.67
C ASP A 297 -17.41 0.40 13.02
N LEU A 298 -18.10 1.48 13.38
CA LEU A 298 -18.01 2.12 14.69
C LEU A 298 -19.29 1.84 15.45
N ILE A 299 -19.15 1.39 16.69
CA ILE A 299 -20.27 1.21 17.61
C ILE A 299 -20.23 2.33 18.62
N SER A 300 -21.34 3.03 18.78
CA SER A 300 -21.52 4.04 19.83
C SER A 300 -22.70 3.70 20.72
N ARG A 301 -22.53 3.83 22.04
CA ARG A 301 -23.62 3.68 23.00
C ARG A 301 -24.18 5.05 23.30
N VAL A 302 -25.45 5.26 22.94
CA VAL A 302 -26.11 6.55 23.12
C VAL A 302 -27.18 6.41 24.20
N PRO A 303 -27.04 7.12 25.33
CA PRO A 303 -28.01 7.03 26.42
C PRO A 303 -29.31 7.72 26.06
N ILE A 304 -30.43 7.04 26.33
CA ILE A 304 -31.79 7.55 26.17
C ILE A 304 -32.57 7.32 27.48
N PRO A 305 -33.14 8.36 28.11
CA PRO A 305 -33.98 8.19 29.30
C PRO A 305 -35.17 7.27 29.03
N LEU A 306 -35.57 6.46 30.01
CA LEU A 306 -36.70 5.52 29.88
C LEU A 306 -37.98 6.20 29.37
N LEU A 307 -38.30 7.40 29.85
CA LEU A 307 -39.48 8.14 29.38
C LEU A 307 -39.39 8.40 27.87
N GLU A 308 -38.25 8.92 27.41
CA GLU A 308 -38.00 9.21 25.99
C GLU A 308 -38.04 7.90 25.17
N ALA A 309 -37.49 6.81 25.68
CA ALA A 309 -37.53 5.51 25.02
C ALA A 309 -38.96 4.94 24.88
N LEU A 310 -39.90 5.28 25.77
CA LEU A 310 -41.27 4.77 25.76
C LEU A 310 -42.26 5.67 25.00
N THR A 311 -42.07 6.99 25.04
CA THR A 311 -43.09 7.94 24.59
C THR A 311 -42.68 8.79 23.39
N HIS A 312 -41.46 8.65 22.87
CA HIS A 312 -41.00 9.52 21.80
C HIS A 312 -41.55 9.09 20.42
N ASP A 313 -42.18 10.03 19.70
CA ASP A 313 -42.62 9.87 18.31
C ASP A 313 -41.55 10.36 17.29
N GLY A 314 -40.35 9.77 17.31
CA GLY A 314 -39.30 10.06 16.31
C GLY A 314 -38.40 11.27 16.57
N GLY A 315 -37.54 11.19 17.59
CA GLY A 315 -36.64 12.26 18.01
C GLY A 315 -35.29 12.24 17.31
N LYS A 316 -34.45 13.23 17.61
CA LYS A 316 -33.08 13.26 17.13
C LYS A 316 -32.12 13.42 18.30
N LYS A 317 -31.08 12.59 18.33
CA LYS A 317 -29.95 12.72 19.26
C LYS A 317 -28.70 13.15 18.50
N VAL A 318 -27.92 14.04 19.10
CA VAL A 318 -26.65 14.49 18.50
C VAL A 318 -25.53 13.58 18.99
N VAL A 319 -24.77 13.01 18.06
CA VAL A 319 -23.55 12.23 18.30
C VAL A 319 -22.37 12.98 17.68
N GLU A 320 -21.32 13.20 18.46
CA GLU A 320 -20.07 13.80 17.98
C GLU A 320 -19.16 12.70 17.43
N LEU A 321 -18.77 12.82 16.16
CA LEU A 321 -17.96 11.84 15.43
C LEU A 321 -16.46 12.04 15.67
N LEU A 322 -15.65 11.07 15.22
CA LEU A 322 -14.18 11.10 15.37
C LEU A 322 -13.50 12.26 14.62
N ASP A 323 -14.17 12.89 13.66
CA ASP A 323 -13.69 14.07 12.93
C ASP A 323 -14.21 15.40 13.53
N GLY A 324 -14.91 15.35 14.67
CA GLY A 324 -15.52 16.49 15.34
C GLY A 324 -16.84 16.96 14.74
N ARG A 325 -17.35 16.31 13.68
CA ARG A 325 -18.69 16.62 13.15
C ARG A 325 -19.77 16.17 14.13
N LYS A 326 -20.85 16.94 14.22
CA LYS A 326 -22.05 16.61 14.98
C LYS A 326 -23.09 15.99 14.05
N LEU A 327 -23.38 14.71 14.24
CA LEU A 327 -24.35 13.96 13.46
C LEU A 327 -25.68 13.87 14.22
N GLN A 328 -26.78 14.23 13.57
CA GLN A 328 -28.12 14.02 14.12
C GLN A 328 -28.61 12.62 13.76
N VAL A 329 -28.71 11.77 14.78
CA VAL A 329 -29.21 10.40 14.67
C VAL A 329 -30.68 10.37 15.01
N GLN A 330 -31.48 9.80 14.12
CA GLN A 330 -32.91 9.60 14.34
C GLN A 330 -33.13 8.47 15.35
N ILE A 331 -33.91 8.75 16.39
CA ILE A 331 -34.37 7.75 17.34
C ILE A 331 -35.42 6.88 16.63
N PRO A 332 -35.36 5.54 16.75
CA PRO A 332 -36.38 4.65 16.20
C PRO A 332 -37.79 5.08 16.61
N SER A 333 -38.74 5.00 15.68
CA SER A 333 -40.14 5.31 15.98
C SER A 333 -40.75 4.28 16.93
N GLY A 334 -41.53 4.74 17.89
CA GLY A 334 -42.19 3.88 18.87
C GLY A 334 -41.30 3.54 20.06
N VAL A 335 -41.55 2.40 20.70
CA VAL A 335 -40.83 2.01 21.92
C VAL A 335 -39.42 1.50 21.58
N VAL A 336 -38.41 2.20 22.07
CA VAL A 336 -37.00 1.83 21.94
C VAL A 336 -36.65 0.78 23.01
N LYS A 337 -36.19 -0.39 22.57
CA LYS A 337 -35.76 -1.46 23.47
C LYS A 337 -34.31 -1.22 23.93
N PRO A 338 -33.94 -1.62 25.16
CA PRO A 338 -32.55 -1.62 25.58
C PRO A 338 -31.66 -2.44 24.63
N GLY A 339 -30.57 -1.84 24.15
CA GLY A 339 -29.66 -2.48 23.21
C GLY A 339 -30.17 -2.53 21.76
N GLN A 340 -31.31 -1.91 21.45
CA GLN A 340 -31.76 -1.73 20.08
C GLN A 340 -30.72 -0.93 19.29
N GLU A 341 -30.53 -1.29 18.02
CA GLU A 341 -29.51 -0.71 17.16
C GLU A 341 -30.11 0.15 16.07
N THR A 342 -29.38 1.19 15.67
CA THR A 342 -29.67 2.01 14.50
C THR A 342 -28.38 2.22 13.73
N THR A 343 -28.34 1.72 12.50
CA THR A 343 -27.17 1.79 11.63
C THR A 343 -27.26 3.02 10.73
N ILE A 344 -26.17 3.78 10.68
CA ILE A 344 -26.01 4.94 9.82
C ILE A 344 -24.93 4.62 8.79
N PRO A 345 -25.30 4.46 7.52
CA PRO A 345 -24.38 3.99 6.51
C PRO A 345 -23.29 5.03 6.23
N GLY A 346 -22.04 4.56 6.09
CA GLY A 346 -20.91 5.40 5.67
C GLY A 346 -20.32 6.33 6.74
N GLU A 347 -20.75 6.22 8.01
CA GLU A 347 -20.22 7.02 9.13
C GLU A 347 -19.28 6.22 10.06
N GLY A 348 -18.81 5.05 9.62
CA GLY A 348 -17.82 4.22 10.31
C GLY A 348 -16.37 4.51 9.92
N MET A 349 -15.47 3.54 10.12
CA MET A 349 -14.04 3.68 9.84
C MET A 349 -13.74 3.68 8.33
N PRO A 350 -12.70 4.42 7.88
CA PRO A 350 -12.25 4.40 6.50
C PRO A 350 -11.84 3.00 6.02
N ILE A 351 -12.28 2.63 4.82
CA ILE A 351 -11.90 1.40 4.14
C ILE A 351 -10.90 1.73 3.04
N ARG A 352 -9.65 1.27 3.24
CA ARG A 352 -8.58 1.43 2.25
C ARG A 352 -8.59 0.31 1.23
N LYS A 353 -8.53 0.69 -0.05
CA LYS A 353 -8.31 -0.22 -1.18
C LYS A 353 -7.38 0.47 -2.17
N ASP A 354 -6.33 -0.23 -2.60
CA ASP A 354 -5.31 0.31 -3.53
C ASP A 354 -4.58 1.57 -3.01
N GLY A 355 -4.38 1.68 -1.70
CA GLY A 355 -3.66 2.80 -1.08
C GLY A 355 -4.48 4.07 -0.85
N SER A 356 -5.73 4.13 -1.31
CA SER A 356 -6.66 5.25 -1.09
C SER A 356 -7.91 4.84 -0.30
N VAL A 357 -8.54 5.81 0.35
CA VAL A 357 -9.83 5.63 1.03
C VAL A 357 -10.92 5.73 -0.02
N LYS A 358 -11.68 4.66 -0.24
CA LYS A 358 -12.76 4.64 -1.24
C LYS A 358 -14.16 4.68 -0.62
N LYS A 359 -14.30 4.09 0.57
CA LYS A 359 -15.56 3.97 1.31
C LYS A 359 -15.28 4.06 2.80
N LYS A 360 -16.31 4.20 3.59
CA LYS A 360 -16.29 4.03 5.05
C LYS A 360 -17.21 2.86 5.41
N GLY A 361 -16.97 2.24 6.56
CA GLY A 361 -17.96 1.36 7.18
C GLY A 361 -19.11 2.18 7.76
N ASP A 362 -19.88 1.57 8.65
CA ASP A 362 -21.10 2.15 9.19
C ASP A 362 -20.94 2.55 10.66
N LEU A 363 -21.79 3.48 11.10
CA LEU A 363 -21.94 3.79 12.52
C LEU A 363 -23.16 3.06 13.07
N VAL A 364 -22.95 2.14 13.99
CA VAL A 364 -24.00 1.42 14.72
C VAL A 364 -24.22 2.11 16.05
N VAL A 365 -25.39 2.75 16.19
CA VAL A 365 -25.82 3.36 17.44
C VAL A 365 -26.60 2.34 18.25
N LYS A 366 -26.05 1.92 19.40
CA LYS A 366 -26.73 1.10 20.40
C LYS A 366 -27.42 2.02 21.39
N TRP A 367 -28.75 1.94 21.46
CA TRP A 367 -29.56 2.74 22.38
C TRP A 367 -29.49 2.14 23.79
N ASP A 368 -28.93 2.91 24.71
CA ASP A 368 -28.77 2.51 26.11
C ASP A 368 -29.87 3.17 26.96
N VAL A 369 -30.91 2.39 27.30
CA VAL A 369 -32.08 2.90 28.01
C VAL A 369 -31.75 3.10 29.48
N GLN A 370 -31.74 4.36 29.90
CA GLN A 370 -31.41 4.77 31.26
C GLN A 370 -32.67 4.76 32.13
N PHE A 371 -32.71 3.86 33.11
CA PHE A 371 -33.77 3.80 34.11
C PHE A 371 -33.53 4.85 35.19
N PRO A 372 -34.60 5.46 35.75
CA PRO A 372 -34.45 6.32 36.90
C PRO A 372 -34.05 5.52 38.15
N ASP A 373 -33.10 6.03 38.93
CA ASP A 373 -32.61 5.35 40.15
C ASP A 373 -33.70 5.17 41.22
N ARG A 374 -34.69 6.07 41.23
CA ARG A 374 -35.79 6.06 42.21
C ARG A 374 -37.07 6.63 41.64
N LEU A 375 -38.20 6.18 42.17
CA LEU A 375 -39.55 6.64 41.84
C LEU A 375 -40.33 6.99 43.11
N THR A 376 -41.10 8.08 43.06
CA THR A 376 -42.02 8.46 44.14
C THR A 376 -43.23 7.52 44.20
N ALA A 377 -43.95 7.49 45.33
CA ALA A 377 -45.15 6.66 45.47
C ALA A 377 -46.21 6.97 44.40
N SER A 378 -46.43 8.27 44.11
CA SER A 378 -47.35 8.72 43.06
C SER A 378 -46.91 8.27 41.67
N GLN A 379 -45.62 8.35 41.34
CA GLN A 379 -45.09 7.86 40.06
C GLN A 379 -45.27 6.35 39.91
N LYS A 380 -45.02 5.57 40.97
CA LYS A 380 -45.23 4.12 40.97
C LYS A 380 -46.69 3.76 40.74
N GLU A 381 -47.62 4.47 41.37
CA GLU A 381 -49.06 4.24 41.16
C GLU A 381 -49.47 4.59 39.72
N GLY A 382 -48.96 5.69 39.18
CA GLY A 382 -49.18 6.06 37.78
C GLY A 382 -48.69 4.99 36.81
N LEU A 383 -47.46 4.49 37.00
CA LEU A 383 -46.91 3.41 36.17
C LEU A 383 -47.71 2.12 36.28
N LYS A 384 -48.19 1.75 37.48
CA LYS A 384 -49.05 0.57 37.65
C LYS A 384 -50.36 0.70 36.86
N LYS A 385 -50.95 1.89 36.75
CA LYS A 385 -52.18 2.10 35.97
C LYS A 385 -51.96 1.97 34.46
N VAL A 386 -50.75 2.26 33.99
CA VAL A 386 -50.40 2.24 32.56
C VAL A 386 -49.86 0.89 32.10
N LEU A 387 -49.14 0.18 32.98
CA LEU A 387 -48.40 -1.05 32.63
C LEU A 387 -49.01 -2.34 33.18
N ALA A 388 -50.00 -2.26 34.08
CA ALA A 388 -50.79 -3.42 34.51
C ALA A 388 -51.98 -3.62 33.58
#